data_AF-X0U619-F1
#
_entry.id   AF-X0U619-F1
#
_cell.length_a   1.000
_cell.length_b   1.000
_cell.length_c   1.000
_cell.angle_alpha   90.00
_cell.angle_beta   90.00
_cell.angle_gamma   90.00
#
_symmetry.space_group_name_H-M   'P 1'
#
loop_
_entity.id
_entity.type
_entity.pdbx_description
1 polymer ?
#
loop_
_entity_poly.entity_id
_entity_poly.type
_entity_poly.pdbx_seq_one_letter_code
_entity_poly.pdbx_strand_id
1 'polypeptide(L)'
;QIEAGFFCTSGPYGFMRNPLYFGNFMVDFGICLFFNIWFLYPLYIAEFTLLYLIIIPYEEKFLREQFGKVFDDYKAKTWSIVPKFRRYKSTNKIKPNFMASFKSEFALIFTLIAVLILLFFIFVREKPLLIF
;
A
#
# COMPACT_ATOMS: atom_id res chain seq x y z
N GLN A 1 12.46 13.15 15.86
CA GLN A 1 11.09 13.39 15.36
C GLN A 1 11.17 13.46 13.85
N ILE A 2 10.30 12.74 13.14
CA ILE A 2 10.23 12.82 11.68
C ILE A 2 9.44 14.09 11.36
N GLU A 3 10.10 15.22 11.12
CA GLU A 3 9.43 16.42 10.62
C GLU A 3 9.08 16.19 9.13
N ALA A 4 7.79 16.11 8.83
CA ALA A 4 7.33 16.06 7.45
C ALA A 4 7.20 17.50 6.94
N GLY A 5 8.10 17.93 6.05
CA GLY A 5 8.02 19.28 5.46
C GLY A 5 6.80 19.49 4.54
N PHE A 6 6.15 18.42 4.08
CA PHE A 6 4.93 18.48 3.26
C PHE A 6 4.15 17.15 3.30
N PHE A 7 2.87 17.18 2.93
CA PHE A 7 2.06 15.98 2.66
C PHE A 7 1.48 16.01 1.24
N CYS A 8 1.43 14.85 0.59
CA CYS A 8 0.97 14.74 -0.79
C CYS A 8 -0.56 14.76 -0.86
N THR A 9 -1.11 15.71 -1.63
CA THR A 9 -2.54 15.81 -1.94
C THR A 9 -2.81 15.74 -3.44
N SER A 10 -1.77 15.45 -4.22
CA SER A 10 -1.80 15.44 -5.68
C SER A 10 -1.80 14.02 -6.25
N GLY A 11 -2.12 13.88 -7.54
CA GLY A 11 -2.28 12.56 -8.16
C GLY A 11 -3.42 11.75 -7.52
N PRO A 12 -3.21 10.46 -7.22
CA PRO A 12 -4.21 9.57 -6.59
C PRO A 12 -4.74 10.10 -5.25
N TYR A 13 -3.90 10.82 -4.49
CA TYR A 13 -4.29 11.46 -3.24
C TYR A 13 -5.39 12.53 -3.41
N GLY A 14 -5.62 12.99 -4.63
CA GLY A 14 -6.74 13.88 -4.93
C GLY A 14 -8.11 13.18 -4.93
N PHE A 15 -8.16 11.86 -5.13
CA PHE A 15 -9.42 11.09 -5.18
C PHE A 15 -9.77 10.45 -3.84
N MET A 16 -8.75 10.09 -3.05
CA MET A 16 -8.86 9.49 -1.73
C MET A 16 -7.61 9.82 -0.92
N ARG A 17 -7.66 9.72 0.41
CA ARG A 17 -6.50 10.04 1.26
C ARG A 17 -5.45 8.95 1.30
N ASN A 18 -5.89 7.71 1.18
CA ASN A 18 -5.06 6.54 1.39
C ASN A 18 -5.00 5.62 0.14
N PRO A 19 -4.56 6.15 -1.03
CA PRO A 19 -4.52 5.39 -2.27
C PRO A 19 -3.54 4.22 -2.27
N LEU A 20 -2.48 4.29 -1.46
CA LEU A 20 -1.56 3.17 -1.29
C LEU A 20 -2.26 1.94 -0.72
N TYR A 21 -3.01 2.13 0.38
CA TYR A 21 -3.73 1.03 1.02
C TYR A 21 -4.86 0.47 0.15
N PHE A 22 -5.53 1.33 -0.62
CA PHE A 22 -6.48 0.86 -1.64
C PHE A 22 -5.80 0.01 -2.71
N GLY A 23 -4.65 0.46 -3.22
CA GLY A 23 -3.86 -0.28 -4.21
C GLY A 23 -3.40 -1.64 -3.70
N ASN A 24 -2.86 -1.68 -2.48
CA ASN A 24 -2.43 -2.93 -1.85
C ASN A 24 -3.59 -3.91 -1.73
N PHE A 25 -4.72 -3.45 -1.18
CA PHE A 25 -5.93 -4.27 -1.07
C PHE A 25 -6.38 -4.83 -2.44
N MET A 26 -6.34 -4.04 -3.51
CA MET A 26 -6.72 -4.50 -4.85
C MET A 26 -5.75 -5.56 -5.42
N VAL A 27 -4.44 -5.39 -5.22
CA VAL A 27 -3.43 -6.36 -5.67
C VAL A 27 -3.62 -7.68 -4.92
N ASP A 28 -3.68 -7.60 -3.61
CA ASP A 28 -3.82 -8.74 -2.71
C ASP A 28 -5.12 -9.52 -2.96
N PHE A 29 -6.23 -8.80 -3.09
CA PHE A 29 -7.51 -9.39 -3.42
C PHE A 29 -7.50 -10.05 -4.80
N GLY A 30 -6.86 -9.40 -5.79
CA GLY A 30 -6.68 -9.96 -7.13
C GLY A 30 -5.88 -11.27 -7.15
N ILE A 31 -4.81 -11.36 -6.35
CA ILE A 31 -4.02 -12.59 -6.18
C ILE A 31 -4.89 -13.71 -5.58
N CYS A 32 -5.63 -13.41 -4.51
CA CYS A 32 -6.51 -14.40 -3.88
C CYS A 32 -7.57 -14.94 -4.84
N LEU A 33 -8.18 -14.06 -5.63
CA LEU A 33 -9.15 -14.45 -6.66
C LEU A 33 -8.49 -15.31 -7.74
N PHE A 34 -7.32 -14.91 -8.23
CA PHE A 34 -6.61 -15.61 -9.31
C PHE A 34 -6.22 -17.04 -8.93
N PHE A 35 -5.70 -17.24 -7.72
CA PHE A 35 -5.32 -18.56 -7.22
C PHE A 35 -6.46 -19.31 -6.51
N ASN A 36 -7.65 -18.71 -6.43
CA ASN A 36 -8.83 -19.25 -5.75
C ASN A 36 -8.55 -19.70 -4.30
N ILE A 37 -7.79 -18.89 -3.56
CA ILE A 37 -7.36 -19.20 -2.18
C ILE A 37 -8.36 -18.62 -1.19
N TRP A 38 -9.58 -19.16 -1.21
CA TRP A 38 -10.72 -18.63 -0.46
C TRP A 38 -10.49 -18.50 1.06
N PHE A 39 -9.63 -19.35 1.65
CA PHE A 39 -9.33 -19.30 3.08
C PHE A 39 -8.50 -18.07 3.48
N LEU A 40 -7.90 -17.35 2.52
CA LEU A 40 -7.19 -16.09 2.80
C LEU A 40 -8.13 -14.88 2.88
N TYR A 41 -9.38 -14.98 2.42
CA TYR A 41 -10.31 -13.85 2.47
C TYR A 41 -10.53 -13.32 3.90
N PRO A 42 -10.76 -14.15 4.94
CA PRO A 42 -10.90 -13.66 6.30
C PRO A 42 -9.64 -12.97 6.82
N LEU A 43 -8.45 -13.48 6.44
CA LEU A 43 -7.17 -12.88 6.83
C LEU A 43 -7.02 -11.48 6.23
N TYR A 44 -7.34 -11.31 4.95
CA TYR A 44 -7.30 -10.01 4.29
C TYR A 44 -8.34 -9.03 4.81
N ILE A 45 -9.54 -9.51 5.15
CA ILE A 45 -10.56 -8.67 5.81
C ILE A 45 -10.04 -8.20 7.17
N ALA A 46 -9.39 -9.08 7.94
CA ALA A 46 -8.81 -8.73 9.23
C ALA A 46 -7.68 -7.71 9.08
N GLU A 47 -6.75 -7.92 8.14
CA GLU A 47 -5.67 -6.98 7.83
C GLU A 47 -6.23 -5.60 7.43
N PHE A 48 -7.17 -5.56 6.49
CA PHE A 48 -7.78 -4.31 6.04
C PHE A 48 -8.53 -3.60 7.17
N THR A 49 -9.15 -4.36 8.07
CA THR A 49 -9.80 -3.82 9.27
C THR A 49 -8.79 -3.20 10.24
N LEU A 50 -7.66 -3.88 10.50
CA LEU A 50 -6.59 -3.34 11.34
C LEU A 50 -6.00 -2.06 10.75
N LEU A 51 -5.75 -2.06 9.45
CA LEU A 51 -5.28 -0.92 8.71
C LEU A 51 -6.25 0.26 8.80
N TYR A 52 -7.55 0.00 8.65
CA TYR A 52 -8.58 1.05 8.73
C TYR A 52 -8.80 1.59 10.14
N LEU A 53 -8.75 0.74 11.16
CA LEU A 53 -9.07 1.12 12.54
C LEU A 53 -7.87 1.63 13.34
N ILE A 54 -6.64 1.25 12.97
CA ILE A 54 -5.44 1.54 13.76
C ILE A 54 -4.47 2.40 12.97
N ILE A 55 -4.02 1.92 11.81
CA ILE A 55 -2.94 2.57 11.05
C ILE A 55 -3.40 3.91 10.48
N ILE A 56 -4.53 3.94 9.76
CA ILE A 56 -5.04 5.18 9.16
C ILE A 56 -5.31 6.25 10.23
N PRO A 57 -6.02 5.98 11.34
CA PRO A 57 -6.25 7.01 12.36
C PRO A 57 -4.95 7.51 13.01
N TYR A 58 -3.96 6.64 13.19
CA TYR A 58 -2.65 7.04 13.70
C TYR A 58 -1.93 7.99 12.73
N GLU A 59 -1.88 7.65 11.45
CA GLU A 59 -1.27 8.50 10.42
C GLU A 59 -2.03 9.81 10.22
N GLU A 60 -3.37 9.78 10.21
CA GLU A 60 -4.18 10.99 10.10
C GLU A 60 -4.02 11.89 11.33
N LYS A 61 -3.84 11.30 12.53
CA LYS A 61 -3.52 12.07 13.74
C LYS A 61 -2.15 12.74 13.61
N PHE A 62 -1.13 12.00 13.18
CA PHE A 62 0.19 12.58 12.93
C PHE A 62 0.14 13.71 11.90
N LEU A 63 -0.54 13.51 10.77
CA LEU A 63 -0.71 14.56 9.75
C LEU A 63 -1.48 15.78 10.29
N ARG A 64 -2.49 15.57 11.13
CA ARG A 64 -3.21 16.66 11.78
C ARG A 64 -2.34 17.44 12.76
N GLU A 65 -1.50 16.75 13.53
CA GLU A 65 -0.55 17.38 14.45
C GLU A 65 0.51 18.21 13.70
N GLN A 66 0.98 17.74 12.54
CA GLN A 66 1.99 18.44 11.74
C GLN A 66 1.41 19.60 10.90
N PHE A 67 0.22 19.43 10.30
CA PHE A 67 -0.32 20.36 9.28
C PHE A 67 -1.64 21.04 9.67
N GLY A 68 -2.23 20.69 10.82
CA GLY A 68 -3.39 21.35 11.41
C GLY A 68 -4.56 21.54 10.44
N LYS A 69 -5.02 22.79 10.30
CA LYS A 69 -6.19 23.16 9.49
C LYS A 69 -6.04 22.76 8.01
N VAL A 70 -4.83 22.77 7.47
CA VAL A 70 -4.58 22.40 6.07
C VAL A 70 -4.95 20.94 5.84
N PHE A 71 -4.64 20.07 6.79
CA PHE A 71 -5.04 18.66 6.75
C PHE A 71 -6.53 18.49 7.00
N ASP A 72 -7.13 19.20 7.96
CA ASP A 72 -8.58 19.13 8.24
C ASP A 72 -9.42 19.53 7.00
N ASP A 73 -9.02 20.60 6.28
CA ASP A 73 -9.68 21.04 5.03
C ASP A 73 -9.55 19.98 3.91
N TYR A 74 -8.40 19.31 3.83
CA TYR A 74 -8.17 18.20 2.89
C TYR A 74 -9.02 16.97 3.25
N LYS A 75 -9.06 16.61 4.53
CA LYS A 75 -9.84 15.48 5.06
C LYS A 75 -11.33 15.66 4.84
N ALA A 76 -11.86 16.87 4.99
CA ALA A 76 -13.27 17.16 4.70
C ALA A 76 -13.65 16.95 3.22
N LYS A 77 -12.70 17.12 2.30
CA LYS A 77 -12.96 17.10 0.84
C LYS A 77 -12.67 15.74 0.19
N THR A 78 -11.97 14.85 0.86
CA THR A 78 -11.60 13.52 0.36
C THR A 78 -12.27 12.41 1.18
N TRP A 79 -12.28 11.20 0.67
CA TRP A 79 -12.64 10.01 1.44
C TRP A 79 -11.36 9.25 1.85
N SER A 80 -11.46 8.36 2.83
CA SER A 80 -10.28 7.63 3.32
C SER A 80 -9.70 6.71 2.25
N ILE A 81 -10.41 5.61 1.92
CA ILE A 81 -9.93 4.58 1.00
C ILE A 81 -10.77 4.50 -0.30
N VAL A 82 -12.04 4.90 -0.26
CA VAL A 82 -12.91 4.80 -1.45
C VAL A 82 -12.65 6.01 -2.38
N PRO A 83 -12.40 5.81 -3.69
CA PRO A 83 -12.16 6.90 -4.62
C PRO A 83 -13.43 7.75 -4.82
N LYS A 84 -13.29 9.06 -4.64
CA LYS A 84 -14.29 10.01 -5.14
C LYS A 84 -14.19 10.13 -6.66
N PHE A 85 -15.32 10.30 -7.34
CA PHE A 85 -15.32 10.66 -8.77
C PHE A 85 -14.74 12.05 -9.04
N ARG A 86 -14.92 12.98 -8.10
CA ARG A 86 -14.43 14.36 -8.21
C ARG A 86 -13.13 14.53 -7.44
N ARG A 87 -12.08 14.92 -8.17
CA ARG A 87 -10.74 15.15 -7.63
C ARG A 87 -10.66 16.42 -6.79
N TYR A 88 -10.04 16.32 -5.62
CA TYR A 88 -9.58 17.47 -4.83
C TYR A 88 -8.51 18.25 -5.59
N LYS A 89 -8.73 19.56 -5.77
CA LYS A 89 -7.79 20.46 -6.43
C LYS A 89 -6.66 20.82 -5.46
N SER A 90 -5.59 20.04 -5.50
CA SER A 90 -4.37 20.34 -4.76
C SER A 90 -3.68 21.57 -5.31
N THR A 91 -3.26 22.45 -4.40
CA THR A 91 -2.38 23.59 -4.69
C THR A 91 -0.92 23.14 -4.86
N ASN A 92 -0.54 22.01 -4.25
CA ASN A 92 0.81 21.45 -4.31
C ASN A 92 0.93 20.47 -5.47
N LYS A 93 1.56 20.90 -6.56
CA LYS A 93 1.90 20.01 -7.69
C LYS A 93 3.22 19.30 -7.40
N ILE A 94 3.15 18.10 -6.82
CA ILE A 94 4.33 17.25 -6.64
C ILE A 94 4.57 16.51 -7.96
N LYS A 95 5.81 16.56 -8.46
CA LYS A 95 6.24 15.75 -9.61
C LYS A 95 6.62 14.35 -9.09
N PRO A 96 6.01 13.27 -9.62
CA PRO A 96 6.37 11.92 -9.21
C PRO A 96 7.80 11.61 -9.65
N ASN A 97 8.63 11.14 -8.71
CA ASN A 97 9.97 10.64 -9.00
C ASN A 97 9.93 9.11 -9.03
N PHE A 98 9.50 8.57 -10.17
CA PHE A 98 9.37 7.12 -10.35
C PHE A 98 10.69 6.39 -10.08
N MET A 99 11.83 6.93 -10.53
CA MET A 99 13.12 6.27 -10.34
C MET A 99 13.47 6.12 -8.85
N ALA A 100 13.20 7.13 -8.04
CA ALA A 100 13.41 7.04 -6.60
C ALA A 100 12.47 6.02 -5.95
N SER A 101 11.19 6.03 -6.33
CA SER A 101 10.19 5.06 -5.83
C SER A 101 10.54 3.62 -6.23
N PHE A 102 11.02 3.39 -7.45
CA PHE A 102 11.47 2.06 -7.86
C PHE A 102 12.70 1.61 -7.08
N LYS A 103 13.67 2.51 -6.86
CA LYS A 103 14.87 2.18 -6.09
C LYS A 103 14.58 1.83 -4.64
N SER A 104 13.59 2.47 -4.00
CA SER A 104 13.19 2.13 -2.62
C SER A 104 12.56 0.75 -2.51
N GLU A 105 11.85 0.28 -3.54
CA GLU A 105 11.21 -1.03 -3.56
C GLU A 105 12.11 -2.16 -4.10
N PHE A 106 13.15 -1.81 -4.87
CA PHE A 106 13.98 -2.80 -5.56
C PHE A 106 14.70 -3.77 -4.62
N ALA A 107 15.07 -3.32 -3.42
CA ALA A 107 15.69 -4.16 -2.41
C ALA A 107 14.73 -5.27 -1.94
N LEU A 108 13.43 -4.95 -1.77
CA LEU A 108 12.40 -5.92 -1.39
C LEU A 108 12.14 -6.92 -2.53
N ILE A 109 12.05 -6.44 -3.76
CA ILE A 109 11.87 -7.28 -4.95
C ILE A 109 13.06 -8.24 -5.11
N PHE A 110 14.29 -7.74 -4.99
CA PHE A 110 15.49 -8.55 -5.07
C PHE A 110 15.52 -9.62 -3.98
N THR A 111 15.15 -9.25 -2.75
CA THR A 111 15.05 -10.19 -1.61
C THR A 111 14.00 -11.26 -1.88
N LEU A 112 12.82 -10.89 -2.39
CA LEU A 112 11.76 -11.83 -2.74
C LEU A 112 12.23 -12.82 -3.82
N ILE A 113 12.87 -12.33 -4.89
CA ILE A 113 13.41 -13.17 -5.96
C ILE A 113 14.46 -14.15 -5.40
N ALA A 114 15.37 -13.67 -4.56
CA ALA A 114 16.39 -14.52 -3.94
C ALA A 114 15.78 -15.63 -3.08
N VAL A 115 14.75 -15.31 -2.29
CA VAL A 115 14.00 -16.30 -1.49
C VAL A 115 13.30 -17.31 -2.39
N LEU A 116 12.63 -16.87 -3.47
CA LEU A 116 11.98 -17.76 -4.42
C LEU A 116 12.97 -18.70 -5.13
N ILE A 117 14.15 -18.20 -5.52
CA ILE A 117 15.22 -19.00 -6.10
C ILE A 117 15.72 -20.04 -5.09
N LEU A 118 15.95 -19.65 -3.83
CA LEU A 118 16.38 -20.56 -2.77
C LEU A 118 15.33 -21.66 -2.52
N LEU A 119 14.05 -21.28 -2.41
CA LEU A 119 12.94 -22.24 -2.26
C LEU A 119 12.85 -23.19 -3.44
N PHE A 120 13.04 -22.69 -4.66
CA PHE A 120 13.09 -23.52 -5.87
C PHE A 120 14.21 -24.55 -5.78
N PHE A 121 15.43 -24.14 -5.41
CA PHE A 121 16.56 -25.07 -5.26
C PHE A 121 16.35 -26.08 -4.13
N ILE A 122 15.79 -25.68 -2.99
CA ILE A 122 15.44 -26.60 -1.91
C ILE A 122 14.43 -27.64 -2.41
N PHE A 123 13.34 -27.20 -3.04
CA PHE A 123 12.28 -28.09 -3.51
C PHE A 123 12.75 -29.04 -4.62
N VAL A 124 13.60 -28.57 -5.53
CA VAL A 124 14.23 -29.42 -6.57
C VAL A 124 15.21 -30.41 -5.94
N ARG A 125 15.97 -29.99 -4.92
CA ARG A 125 16.90 -30.86 -4.18
C ARG A 125 16.20 -31.92 -3.34
N GLU A 126 14.95 -31.69 -2.90
CA GLU A 126 14.16 -32.70 -2.18
C GLU A 126 13.39 -33.66 -3.08
N LYS A 127 13.33 -33.41 -4.40
CA LYS A 127 12.73 -34.33 -5.39
C LYS A 127 13.68 -35.24 -6.20
N PRO A 128 14.86 -35.71 -5.73
CA PRO A 128 15.70 -36.59 -6.54
C PRO A 128 15.29 -38.08 -6.52
N LEU A 129 14.29 -38.54 -5.75
CA LEU A 129 14.02 -39.98 -5.56
C LEU A 129 12.54 -40.39 -5.45
N LEU A 130 11.68 -39.94 -6.36
CA LEU A 130 10.37 -40.59 -6.62
C LEU A 130 10.18 -40.87 -8.11
N ILE A 131 11.24 -41.37 -8.75
CA ILE A 131 11.19 -42.04 -10.05
C ILE A 131 11.97 -43.35 -9.88
N PHE A 132 11.28 -44.38 -9.40
CA PHE A 132 11.53 -45.79 -9.69
C PHE A 132 10.21 -46.54 -9.54
#